data_AF-Q5BRT5-F1
#
_entry.id   AF-Q5BRT5-F1
#
_cell.length_a   1.000
_cell.length_b   1.000
_cell.length_c   1.000
_cell.angle_alpha   90.00
_cell.angle_beta   90.00
_cell.angle_gamma   90.00
#
_symmetry.space_group_name_H-M   'P 1'
#
loop_
_entity.id
_entity.type
_entity.pdbx_description
1 polymer ?
#
loop_
_entity_poly.entity_id
_entity_poly.type
_entity_poly.pdbx_seq_one_letter_code
_entity_poly.pdbx_strand_id
1 'polypeptide(L)'
;DNGPDGISASLMKYADRELPLSCLKLFTLSMDNECYPTIWKTSFITPRFRSESRKVIENCRPINTVFTVFYYFFLNAIFAYTTSYWLIILNTVLLR
;
A
#
# COMPACT_ATOMS: atom_id res chain seq x y z
N ASP A 1 -4.80 -7.38 -16.09
CA ASP A 1 -5.03 -7.90 -14.73
C ASP A 1 -5.20 -6.75 -13.76
N ASN A 2 -6.38 -6.69 -13.14
CA ASN A 2 -6.72 -5.68 -12.15
C ASN A 2 -6.53 -6.27 -10.75
N GLY A 3 -6.12 -5.43 -9.79
CA GLY A 3 -6.10 -5.80 -8.38
C GLY A 3 -7.51 -6.04 -7.83
N PRO A 4 -7.64 -6.51 -6.58
CA PRO A 4 -8.94 -6.70 -5.92
C PRO A 4 -9.73 -5.40 -5.73
N ASP A 5 -9.09 -4.25 -5.87
CA ASP A 5 -9.68 -2.89 -5.96
C ASP A 5 -10.24 -2.54 -7.35
N GLY A 6 -10.06 -3.42 -8.35
CA GLY A 6 -10.38 -3.11 -9.74
C GLY A 6 -9.36 -2.20 -10.42
N ILE A 7 -8.29 -1.82 -9.72
CA ILE A 7 -7.27 -0.89 -10.21
C ILE A 7 -6.17 -1.69 -10.93
N SER A 8 -5.87 -1.31 -12.16
CA SER A 8 -4.82 -1.96 -12.94
C SER A 8 -3.43 -1.43 -12.54
N ALA A 9 -2.41 -2.27 -12.64
CA ALA A 9 -1.03 -1.84 -12.44
C ALA A 9 -0.59 -0.77 -13.47
N SER A 10 -1.18 -0.78 -14.67
CA SER A 10 -0.94 0.26 -15.67
C SER A 10 -1.50 1.61 -15.23
N LEU A 11 -2.71 1.65 -14.66
CA LEU A 11 -3.29 2.89 -14.15
C LEU A 11 -2.42 3.48 -13.04
N MET A 12 -1.92 2.66 -12.12
CA MET A 12 -0.98 3.10 -11.07
C MET A 12 0.28 3.74 -11.66
N LYS A 13 0.83 3.16 -12.73
CA LYS A 13 2.03 3.69 -13.40
C LYS A 13 1.79 5.09 -14.01
N TYR A 14 0.60 5.34 -14.55
CA TYR A 14 0.26 6.65 -15.14
C TYR A 14 -0.20 7.66 -14.08
N ALA A 15 -0.88 7.20 -13.04
CA ALA A 15 -1.40 8.03 -11.96
C ALA A 15 -0.36 8.33 -10.87
N ASP A 16 0.85 7.78 -10.96
CA ASP A 16 1.91 7.84 -9.95
C ASP A 16 2.17 9.24 -9.36
N ARG A 17 2.01 10.30 -10.17
CA ARG A 17 2.21 11.70 -9.70
C ARG A 17 1.00 12.30 -8.99
N GLU A 18 -0.22 11.97 -9.40
CA GLU A 18 -1.45 12.63 -8.89
C GLU A 18 -2.18 11.80 -7.82
N LEU A 19 -2.02 10.48 -7.89
CA LEU A 19 -2.58 9.54 -6.94
C LEU A 19 -2.10 9.81 -5.50
N PRO A 20 -0.82 10.16 -5.24
CA PRO A 20 -0.36 10.51 -3.89
C PRO A 20 -1.13 11.64 -3.23
N LEU A 21 -1.38 12.72 -3.97
CA LEU A 21 -2.07 13.88 -3.43
C LEU A 21 -3.54 13.54 -3.12
N SER A 22 -4.19 12.77 -4.00
CA SER A 22 -5.56 12.32 -3.80
C SER A 22 -5.70 11.37 -2.60
N CYS A 23 -4.76 10.43 -2.47
CA CYS A 23 -4.69 9.51 -1.32
C CYS A 23 -4.41 10.24 -0.01
N LEU A 24 -3.53 11.24 0.00
CA LEU A 24 -3.25 12.04 1.19
C LEU A 24 -4.50 12.81 1.63
N LYS A 25 -5.23 13.43 0.71
CA LYS A 25 -6.49 14.11 1.02
C LYS A 25 -7.54 13.15 1.61
N LEU A 26 -7.69 11.97 1.01
CA LEU A 26 -8.58 10.93 1.54
C LEU A 26 -8.16 10.46 2.93
N PHE A 27 -6.86 10.30 3.17
CA PHE A 27 -6.32 9.94 4.49
C PHE A 27 -6.63 11.02 5.53
N THR A 28 -6.37 12.29 5.22
CA THR A 28 -6.69 13.41 6.12
C THR A 28 -8.18 13.47 6.42
N LEU A 29 -9.04 13.34 5.40
CA LEU A 29 -10.49 13.28 5.60
C LEU A 29 -10.92 12.09 6.46
N SER A 30 -10.30 10.92 6.29
CA SER A 30 -10.54 9.73 7.13
C SER A 30 -10.20 10.00 8.59
N MET A 31 -9.08 10.70 8.86
CA MET A 31 -8.68 11.11 10.20
C MET A 31 -9.64 12.14 10.80
N ASP A 32 -10.01 13.17 10.05
CA ASP A 32 -10.88 14.27 10.51
C ASP A 32 -12.30 13.80 10.82
N ASN A 33 -12.79 12.79 10.08
CA ASN A 33 -14.15 12.26 10.24
C ASN A 33 -14.19 10.96 11.06
N GLU A 34 -13.06 10.53 11.64
CA GLU A 34 -12.94 9.26 12.38
C GLU A 34 -13.49 8.05 11.60
N CYS A 35 -13.41 8.11 10.26
CA CYS A 35 -14.00 7.13 9.37
C CYS A 35 -12.91 6.27 8.76
N TYR A 36 -12.84 5.01 9.15
CA TYR A 36 -11.80 4.08 8.74
C TYR A 36 -12.38 2.89 7.98
N PRO A 37 -11.66 2.33 7.00
CA PRO A 37 -12.09 1.09 6.37
C PRO A 37 -12.06 -0.05 7.39
N THR A 38 -13.08 -0.90 7.35
CA THR A 38 -13.11 -2.15 8.13
C THR A 38 -12.14 -3.20 7.57
N ILE A 39 -11.78 -3.08 6.29
CA ILE A 39 -10.86 -3.99 5.59
C ILE A 39 -9.65 -3.19 5.11
N TRP A 40 -8.48 -3.51 5.67
CA TRP A 40 -7.24 -2.79 5.40
C TRP A 40 -6.36 -3.41 4.31
N LYS A 41 -6.54 -4.72 4.07
CA LYS A 41 -5.73 -5.47 3.10
C LYS A 41 -6.56 -6.60 2.50
N THR A 42 -6.71 -6.56 1.19
CA THR A 42 -7.30 -7.65 0.39
C THR A 42 -6.29 -8.07 -0.65
N SER A 43 -6.21 -9.36 -0.99
CA SER A 43 -5.31 -9.83 -2.04
C SER A 43 -5.86 -11.05 -2.75
N PHE A 44 -5.65 -11.12 -4.07
CA PHE A 44 -5.80 -12.37 -4.80
C PHE A 44 -4.58 -13.25 -4.54
N ILE A 45 -4.83 -14.48 -4.09
CA ILE A 45 -3.79 -15.48 -3.89
C ILE A 45 -3.73 -16.32 -5.16
N THR A 46 -2.67 -16.13 -5.95
CA THR A 46 -2.45 -16.92 -7.17
C THR A 46 -1.29 -17.89 -6.95
N PRO A 47 -1.50 -19.20 -7.10
CA PRO A 47 -0.42 -20.17 -7.04
C PRO A 47 0.50 -20.02 -8.26
N ARG A 48 1.77 -19.71 -8.03
CA ARG A 48 2.79 -19.67 -9.09
C ARG A 48 3.72 -20.88 -8.95
N PHE A 49 3.76 -21.68 -10.00
CA PHE A 49 4.62 -22.85 -10.08
C PHE A 49 5.96 -22.49 -10.74
N ARG A 50 7.06 -23.03 -10.19
CA ARG A 50 8.35 -23.05 -10.90
C ARG A 50 8.23 -23.89 -12.18
N SER A 51 8.96 -23.53 -13.25
CA SER A 51 8.76 -24.09 -14.59
C SER A 51 9.00 -25.59 -14.70
N GLU A 52 9.74 -26.18 -13.76
CA GLU A 52 10.27 -27.53 -13.89
C GLU A 52 9.26 -28.63 -13.50
N SER A 53 8.20 -28.33 -12.75
CA SER A 53 7.12 -29.31 -12.47
C SER A 53 5.96 -28.70 -11.68
N ARG A 54 4.74 -28.79 -12.22
CA ARG A 54 3.48 -28.43 -11.52
C ARG A 54 3.00 -29.50 -10.54
N LYS A 55 3.66 -30.67 -10.50
CA LYS A 55 3.23 -31.85 -9.72
C LYS A 55 3.80 -31.87 -8.29
N VAL A 56 4.78 -31.02 -7.99
CA VAL A 56 5.40 -30.93 -6.67
C VAL A 56 4.81 -29.74 -5.91
N ILE A 57 4.13 -30.01 -4.79
CA ILE A 57 3.50 -28.97 -3.94
C ILE A 57 4.54 -27.92 -3.48
N GLU A 58 5.77 -28.34 -3.21
CA GLU A 58 6.88 -27.47 -2.78
C GLU A 58 7.29 -26.44 -3.86
N ASN A 59 6.97 -26.70 -5.13
CA ASN A 59 7.21 -25.76 -6.23
C ASN A 59 6.11 -24.71 -6.40
N CYS A 60 5.00 -24.82 -5.65
CA CYS A 60 3.93 -23.85 -5.63
C CYS A 60 4.24 -22.75 -4.61
N ARG A 61 4.44 -21.53 -5.09
CA ARG A 61 4.54 -20.35 -4.23
C ARG A 61 3.26 -19.54 -4.34
N PRO A 62 2.54 -19.30 -3.23
CA PRO A 62 1.41 -18.38 -3.25
C PRO A 62 1.96 -16.96 -3.48
N ILE A 63 1.45 -16.30 -4.52
CA ILE A 63 1.72 -14.89 -4.77
C ILE A 63 0.47 -14.10 -4.42
N ASN A 64 0.66 -13.06 -3.61
CA ASN A 64 -0.41 -12.16 -3.21
C ASN A 64 -0.39 -10.94 -4.13
N THR A 65 -1.41 -10.82 -4.98
CA THR A 65 -1.69 -9.59 -5.72
C THR A 65 -2.58 -8.71 -4.84
N VAL A 66 -2.00 -7.68 -4.25
CA VAL A 66 -2.61 -6.91 -3.15
C VAL A 66 -3.45 -5.74 -3.66
N PHE A 67 -4.47 -5.37 -2.90
CA PHE A 67 -5.17 -4.08 -2.95
C PHE A 67 -4.12 -2.96 -2.89
N THR A 68 -3.89 -2.30 -4.02
CA THR A 68 -2.64 -1.56 -4.22
C THR A 68 -2.75 -0.15 -3.67
N VAL A 69 -3.92 0.47 -3.73
CA VAL A 69 -4.03 1.90 -3.37
C VAL A 69 -3.98 2.12 -1.86
N PHE A 70 -4.84 1.47 -1.08
CA PHE A 70 -4.90 1.73 0.36
C PHE A 70 -3.62 1.28 1.07
N TYR A 71 -3.19 0.03 0.87
CA TYR A 71 -2.02 -0.51 1.60
C TYR A 71 -0.73 0.26 1.30
N TYR A 72 -0.47 0.55 0.01
CA TYR A 72 0.76 1.22 -0.40
C TYR A 72 0.76 2.69 0.04
N PHE A 73 -0.37 3.40 -0.04
CA PHE A 73 -0.43 4.79 0.40
C PHE A 73 -0.53 4.96 1.89
N PHE A 74 -1.29 4.15 2.61
CA PHE A 74 -1.38 4.30 4.07
C PHE A 74 -0.02 4.04 4.72
N LEU A 75 0.73 3.03 4.26
CA LEU A 75 2.08 2.78 4.76
C LEU A 75 3.04 3.91 4.40
N ASN A 76 3.02 4.41 3.16
CA ASN A 76 3.91 5.50 2.75
C ASN A 76 3.52 6.84 3.38
N ALA A 77 2.23 7.13 3.55
CA ALA A 77 1.73 8.34 4.20
C ALA A 77 2.00 8.31 5.72
N ILE A 78 1.77 7.17 6.39
CA ILE A 78 2.21 6.98 7.78
C ILE A 78 3.72 7.12 7.88
N PHE A 79 4.49 6.51 6.98
CA PHE A 79 5.95 6.61 6.99
C PHE A 79 6.41 8.06 6.82
N ALA A 80 5.85 8.79 5.86
CA ALA A 80 6.14 10.21 5.63
C ALA A 80 5.73 11.08 6.82
N TYR A 81 4.54 10.85 7.39
CA TYR A 81 4.06 11.58 8.55
C TYR A 81 4.96 11.32 9.77
N THR A 82 5.26 10.05 10.06
CA THR A 82 6.11 9.65 11.19
C THR A 82 7.54 10.14 11.04
N THR A 83 8.17 10.06 9.86
CA THR A 83 9.51 10.62 9.64
C THR A 83 9.52 12.15 9.73
N SER A 84 8.52 12.83 9.19
CA SER A 84 8.40 14.29 9.32
C SER A 84 8.26 14.71 10.78
N TYR A 85 7.41 14.01 11.54
CA TYR A 85 7.22 14.24 12.96
C TYR A 85 8.48 13.93 13.78
N TRP A 86 9.20 12.85 13.43
CA TRP A 86 10.48 12.49 14.05
C TRP A 86 11.56 13.54 13.81
N LEU A 87 11.67 14.06 12.59
CA LEU A 87 12.60 15.12 12.23
C LEU A 87 12.30 16.41 13.01
N ILE A 88 11.03 16.74 13.20
CA ILE A 88 10.63 17.89 14.02
C ILE A 88 11.06 17.68 15.48
N ILE A 89 10.77 16.52 16.08
CA ILE A 89 11.19 16.22 17.46
C ILE A 89 12.71 16.25 17.60
N LEU A 90 13.44 15.64 16.66
CA LEU A 90 14.91 15.63 16.63
C LEU A 90 15.45 17.07 16.62
N ASN A 91 14.91 17.93 15.77
CA ASN A 91 15.33 19.34 15.68
C ASN A 91 14.94 20.16 16.92
N THR A 92 13.86 19.82 17.61
CA THR A 92 13.34 20.63 18.72
C THR A 92 13.93 20.22 20.07
N VAL A 93 14.28 18.94 20.25
CA VAL A 93 14.69 18.36 21.53
C VAL A 93 16.18 18.03 21.60
N LEU A 94 16.82 17.63 20.49
CA LEU A 94 18.24 17.21 20.50
C LEU A 94 19.23 18.29 20.01
N LEU A 95 18.73 19.34 19.34
CA LEU A 95 19.54 20.49 18.89
C LEU A 95 19.39 21.73 19.79
N ARG A 96 18.78 21.56 20.98
CA ARG A 96 18.84 22.49 22.10
C ARG A 96 19.81 21.97 23.16
#